data_AF-A0A853EZ10-F1
#
_entry.id   AF-A0A853EZ10-F1
#
_cell.length_a   1.000
_cell.length_b   1.000
_cell.length_c   1.000
_cell.angle_alpha   90.00
_cell.angle_beta   90.00
_cell.angle_gamma   90.00
#
_symmetry.space_group_name_H-M   'P 1'
#
loop_
_entity.id
_entity.type
_entity.pdbx_description
1 polymer ?
#
loop_
_entity_poly.entity_id
_entity_poly.type
_entity_poly.pdbx_seq_one_letter_code
_entity_poly.pdbx_strand_id
1 'polypeptide(L)' 'MKTDEQWMALAIQQAILAEKIKEVPVGAVLVQDNKLIASAHNPTNGEAYLTAAVS' A
#
# COMPACT_ATOMS: atom_id res chain seq x y z
N MET A 1 2.51 13.24 14.55
CA MET A 1 3.54 12.73 13.62
C MET A 1 3.34 11.22 13.55
N LYS A 2 3.18 10.65 12.36
CA LYS A 2 3.14 9.19 12.22
C LYS A 2 4.56 8.67 12.01
N THR A 3 4.88 7.52 12.61
CA THR A 3 6.22 6.93 12.46
C THR A 3 6.31 6.07 11.20
N ASP A 4 7.52 5.80 10.74
CA ASP A 4 7.76 4.92 9.60
C ASP A 4 7.17 3.52 9.82
N GLU A 5 7.18 3.02 11.06
CA GLU A 5 6.56 1.74 11.41
C GLU A 5 5.04 1.75 11.22
N GLN A 6 4.36 2.87 11.48
CA GLN A 6 2.92 2.98 11.26
C GLN A 6 2.56 2.95 9.78
N TRP A 7 3.39 3.55 8.93
CA TRP A 7 3.22 3.48 7.48
C TRP A 7 3.57 2.11 6.93
N MET A 8 4.62 1.48 7.47
CA MET A 8 5.00 0.12 7.11
C MET A 8 3.91 -0.89 7.47
N ALA A 9 3.26 -0.76 8.63
CA ALA A 9 2.13 -1.62 9.00
C ALA A 9 0.99 -1.56 7.97
N LEU A 10 0.70 -0.37 7.42
CA LEU A 10 -0.30 -0.21 6.37
C LEU A 10 0.16 -0.83 5.03
N ALA A 11 1.44 -0.71 4.68
CA ALA A 11 2.00 -1.37 3.50
C ALA A 11 1.94 -2.90 3.62
N ILE A 12 2.22 -3.46 4.80
CA ILE A 12 2.09 -4.91 5.08
C ILE A 12 0.63 -5.36 4.94
N GLN A 13 -0.34 -4.56 5.39
CA GLN A 13 -1.76 -4.89 5.18
C GLN A 13 -2.10 -5.02 3.69
N GLN A 14 -1.54 -4.16 2.84
CA GLN A 14 -1.70 -4.29 1.38
C GLN A 14 -1.00 -5.54 0.84
N ALA A 15 0.22 -5.86 1.29
CA ALA A 15 0.92 -7.09 0.90
C ALA A 15 0.10 -8.37 1.22
N ILE A 16 -0.58 -8.40 2.37
CA ILE A 16 -1.49 -9.48 2.76
C ILE A 16 -2.70 -9.58 1.80
N LEU A 17 -3.19 -8.46 1.26
CA LEU A 17 -4.26 -8.49 0.26
C LEU A 17 -3.78 -9.14 -1.05
N ALA A 18 -2.58 -8.80 -1.53
CA ALA A 18 -1.96 -9.47 -2.67
C ALA A 18 -1.78 -10.98 -2.41
N GLU A 19 -1.30 -11.36 -1.23
CA GLU A 19 -1.15 -12.79 -0.87
C GLU A 19 -2.49 -13.54 -0.96
N LYS A 20 -3.59 -12.95 -0.46
CA LYS A 20 -4.92 -13.55 -0.49
C LYS A 20 -5.44 -13.82 -1.91
N ILE A 21 -5.02 -13.02 -2.88
CA ILE A 21 -5.36 -13.20 -4.30
C ILE A 21 -4.30 -14.00 -5.07
N LYS A 22 -3.36 -14.64 -4.36
CA LYS A 22 -2.26 -15.45 -4.90
C LYS A 22 -1.27 -14.66 -5.76
N GLU A 23 -1.10 -13.38 -5.44
CA GLU A 23 -0.10 -12.52 -6.04
C GLU A 23 1.19 -12.45 -5.20
N VAL A 24 2.24 -11.86 -5.78
CA VAL A 24 3.47 -11.56 -5.05
C VAL A 24 3.13 -10.55 -3.93
N PRO A 25 3.43 -10.86 -2.66
CA PRO A 25 2.95 -10.07 -1.52
C PRO A 25 3.77 -8.79 -1.34
N VAL A 26 3.48 -7.79 -2.19
CA VAL A 26 4.07 -6.46 -2.13
C VAL A 26 2.96 -5.43 -1.92
N GLY A 27 3.17 -4.54 -0.96
CA GLY A 27 2.29 -3.42 -0.66
C GLY A 27 3.05 -2.11 -0.59
N ALA A 28 2.38 -1.02 -0.94
CA ALA A 28 2.96 0.32 -1.00
C ALA A 28 2.01 1.37 -0.43
N VAL A 29 2.59 2.44 0.12
CA VAL A 29 1.87 3.63 0.60
C VAL A 29 2.57 4.89 0.07
N LEU A 30 1.78 5.88 -0.32
CA LEU A 30 2.26 7.23 -0.67
C LEU A 30 1.81 8.19 0.42
N VAL A 31 2.76 8.89 1.02
CA VAL A 31 2.53 9.82 2.14
C VAL A 31 3.12 11.18 1.80
N GLN A 32 2.35 12.24 2.06
CA GLN A 32 2.79 13.62 1.94
C GLN A 32 2.29 14.40 3.15
N ASP A 33 3.17 15.19 3.78
CA ASP A 33 2.81 16.03 4.94
C ASP A 33 2.10 15.26 6.08
N ASN A 34 2.60 14.06 6.40
CA ASN A 34 1.99 13.12 7.35
C ASN A 34 0.56 12.65 7.00
N LYS A 35 0.11 12.84 5.76
CA LYS A 35 -1.20 12.38 5.26
C LYS A 35 -1.01 11.23 4.26
N LEU A 36 -1.86 10.22 4.38
CA LEU A 36 -1.93 9.14 3.40
C LEU A 36 -2.58 9.69 2.13
N ILE A 37 -1.87 9.59 1.01
CA ILE A 37 -2.36 10.00 -0.31
C ILE A 37 -2.90 8.79 -1.07
N ALA A 38 -2.21 7.66 -0.98
CA ALA A 38 -2.63 6.42 -1.62
C ALA A 38 -2.04 5.19 -0.91
N SER A 39 -2.68 4.04 -1.12
CA SER A 39 -2.15 2.73 -0.73
C SER A 39 -2.56 1.70 -1.78
N ALA A 40 -1.69 0.74 -2.09
CA ALA A 40 -2.00 -0.33 -3.04
C ALA A 40 -1.19 -1.58 -2.77
N HIS A 41 -1.66 -2.69 -3.33
CA HIS A 41 -0.93 -3.94 -3.45
C HIS A 41 -0.54 -4.16 -4.92
N ASN A 42 0.54 -4.91 -5.15
CA ASN A 42 0.97 -5.25 -6.50
C ASN A 42 -0.18 -5.98 -7.25
N PRO A 43 -0.50 -5.57 -8.49
CA PRO A 43 -1.32 -6.35 -9.41
C PRO A 43 -0.45 -7.08 -10.45
N THR A 44 -0.94 -8.23 -10.92
CA THR A 44 -0.15 -9.30 -11.55
C THR A 44 0.57 -8.95 -12.86
N ASN A 45 0.17 -7.89 -13.55
CA ASN A 45 0.56 -7.57 -14.93
C ASN A 45 1.62 -6.46 -15.06
N GLY A 46 2.24 -6.03 -13.96
CA GLY A 46 3.34 -5.04 -13.98
C GLY A 46 2.90 -3.58 -13.95
N GLU A 47 1.60 -3.31 -13.80
CA GLU A 47 1.07 -1.95 -13.66
C GLU A 47 0.60 -1.71 -12.22
N ALA A 48 1.47 -1.18 -11.36
CA ALA A 48 1.10 -0.83 -10.00
C ALA A 48 0.13 0.38 -9.99
N TYR A 49 -1.15 0.13 -9.73
CA TYR A 49 -2.15 1.18 -9.55
C TYR A 49 -2.24 1.58 -8.08
N LEU A 50 -1.69 2.76 -7.74
CA LEU A 50 -1.96 3.39 -6.46
C LEU A 50 -3.44 3.78 -6.38
N THR A 51 -4.25 3.05 -5.61
CA THR A 51 -5.61 3.49 -5.31
C THR A 51 -5.55 4.73 -4.42
N ALA A 52 -6.05 5.87 -4.93
CA ALA A 52 -6.12 7.11 -4.17
C ALA A 52 -6.98 6.90 -2.93
N ALA A 53 -6.42 7.20 -1.76
CA ALA A 53 -7.23 7.35 -0.57
C ALA A 53 -7.97 8.68 -0.73
N VAL A 54 -9.26 8.61 -1.07
CA VAL A 54 -10.12 9.79 -1.10
C VAL A 54 -10.00 10.48 0.26
N SER A 55 -9.62 11.75 0.23
CA SER A 55 -9.43 12.61 1.41
C SER A 55 -10.72 12.82 2.17
#